data_AF-A7G9V4-F1
#
_entry.id   AF-A7G9V4-F1
#
_cell.length_a   1.000
_cell.length_b   1.000
_cell.length_c   1.000
_cell.angle_alpha   90.00
_cell.angle_beta   90.00
_cell.angle_gamma   90.00
#
_symmetry.space_group_name_H-M   'P 1'
#
loop_
_entity.id
_entity.type
_entity.pdbx_description
1 polymer ?
#
loop_
_entity_poly.entity_id
_entity_poly.type
_entity_poly.pdbx_seq_one_letter_code
_entity_poly.pdbx_strand_id
1 'polypeptide(L)'
;MINLFIYISAILLMFIICMQGGKATFKAPRKIKIISIIIYFLMILKFISLTLLVFVNNIRNLYWLKWIYFLDFLAIPICILICFYICIKNNKFNLNYIIFIIVLITSILIFFMTKYSLKINMFNGQYYIMELLTPINMYAFFIFVNLIFLILCLIKHNIKYINKNILYLMFFSTIVNISDIILSFLNINILPPNILGNIIWIYTLYTAVNKLIR
;
A
#
# COMPACT_ATOMS: atom_id res chain seq x y z
N MET A 1 15.02 -7.45 20.42
CA MET A 1 13.96 -7.21 21.41
C MET A 1 13.11 -5.99 21.04
N ILE A 2 13.62 -4.76 21.17
CA ILE A 2 12.85 -3.54 20.85
C ILE A 2 12.35 -3.52 19.40
N ASN A 3 13.20 -3.85 18.43
CA ASN A 3 12.83 -3.85 17.01
C ASN A 3 11.71 -4.87 16.70
N LEU A 4 11.75 -6.05 17.32
CA LEU A 4 10.69 -7.05 17.19
C LEU A 4 9.38 -6.59 17.83
N PHE A 5 9.42 -5.89 18.96
CA PHE A 5 8.22 -5.31 19.58
C PHE A 5 7.60 -4.21 18.69
N ILE A 6 8.42 -3.32 18.14
CA ILE A 6 7.98 -2.28 17.20
C ILE A 6 7.37 -2.93 15.95
N TYR A 7 7.96 -4.01 15.46
CA TYR A 7 7.44 -4.73 14.31
C TYR A 7 6.07 -5.40 14.58
N ILE A 8 5.94 -6.13 15.69
CA ILE A 8 4.67 -6.78 16.08
C ILE A 8 3.58 -5.73 16.33
N SER A 9 3.91 -4.63 17.01
CA SER A 9 2.95 -3.55 17.25
C SER A 9 2.51 -2.87 15.95
N ALA A 10 3.41 -2.67 14.98
CA ALA A 10 3.05 -2.19 13.65
C ALA A 10 2.09 -3.15 12.92
N ILE A 11 2.36 -4.46 12.93
CA ILE A 11 1.48 -5.47 12.34
C ILE A 11 0.08 -5.44 12.98
N LEU A 12 0.01 -5.38 14.31
CA LEU A 12 -1.27 -5.33 15.03
C LEU A 12 -2.06 -4.07 14.68
N LEU A 13 -1.40 -2.91 14.66
CA LEU A 13 -2.00 -1.65 14.25
C LEU A 13 -2.56 -1.74 12.82
N MET A 14 -1.82 -2.36 11.91
CA MET A 14 -2.24 -2.60 10.52
C MET A 14 -3.50 -3.47 10.44
N PHE A 15 -3.56 -4.58 11.20
CA PHE A 15 -4.76 -5.40 11.28
C PHE A 15 -5.97 -4.63 11.82
N ILE A 16 -5.79 -3.81 12.86
CA ILE A 16 -6.87 -3.01 13.46
C ILE A 16 -7.44 -2.03 12.43
N ILE A 17 -6.57 -1.27 11.74
CA ILE A 17 -7.02 -0.29 10.73
C ILE A 17 -7.70 -1.00 9.56
N CYS A 18 -7.18 -2.15 9.10
CA CYS A 18 -7.82 -2.93 8.04
C CYS A 18 -9.21 -3.44 8.44
N MET A 19 -9.39 -3.92 9.67
CA MET A 19 -10.68 -4.40 10.16
C MET A 19 -11.70 -3.27 10.32
N GLN A 20 -11.28 -2.13 10.86
CA GLN A 20 -12.13 -0.93 10.97
C GLN A 20 -12.49 -0.37 9.58
N GLY A 21 -11.49 -0.31 8.70
CA GLY A 21 -11.61 0.07 7.30
C GLY A 21 -12.62 -0.79 6.55
N GLY A 22 -12.45 -2.12 6.60
CA GLY A 22 -13.36 -3.08 6.00
C GLY A 22 -14.80 -2.86 6.47
N LYS A 23 -15.04 -2.69 7.78
CA LYS A 23 -16.38 -2.38 8.31
C LYS A 23 -16.98 -1.09 7.74
N ALA A 24 -16.18 -0.04 7.59
CA ALA A 24 -16.63 1.22 7.00
C ALA A 24 -17.03 1.06 5.53
N THR A 25 -16.28 0.28 4.73
CA THR A 25 -16.56 0.09 3.29
C THR A 25 -17.93 -0.52 3.01
N PHE A 26 -18.49 -1.32 3.94
CA PHE A 26 -19.80 -1.94 3.72
C PHE A 26 -20.93 -0.93 3.54
N LYS A 27 -20.77 0.29 4.06
CA LYS A 27 -21.73 1.41 3.97
C LYS A 27 -21.49 2.31 2.75
N ALA A 28 -20.39 2.12 2.02
CA ALA A 28 -20.04 2.92 0.86
C ALA A 28 -20.89 2.54 -0.38
N PRO A 29 -21.00 3.42 -1.40
CA PRO A 29 -21.70 3.10 -2.65
C PRO A 29 -21.08 1.88 -3.34
N ARG A 30 -21.92 1.05 -3.98
CA ARG A 30 -21.57 -0.29 -4.51
C ARG A 30 -20.22 -0.35 -5.24
N LYS A 31 -19.95 0.60 -6.15
CA LYS A 31 -18.72 0.59 -6.95
C LYS A 31 -17.46 0.85 -6.11
N ILE A 32 -17.50 1.80 -5.18
CA ILE A 32 -16.35 2.11 -4.29
C ILE A 32 -16.19 1.00 -3.25
N LYS A 33 -17.31 0.46 -2.76
CA LYS A 33 -17.34 -0.66 -1.81
C LYS A 33 -16.58 -1.89 -2.32
N ILE A 34 -16.84 -2.33 -3.56
CA ILE A 34 -16.17 -3.52 -4.12
C ILE A 34 -14.65 -3.32 -4.17
N ILE A 35 -14.18 -2.20 -4.72
CA ILE A 35 -12.74 -1.98 -4.92
C ILE A 35 -12.03 -1.77 -3.57
N SER A 36 -12.67 -1.07 -2.62
CA SER A 36 -12.10 -0.89 -1.27
C SER A 36 -12.02 -2.20 -0.48
N ILE A 37 -13.02 -3.09 -0.57
CA ILE A 37 -12.95 -4.44 0.03
C ILE A 37 -11.77 -5.22 -0.55
N ILE A 38 -11.54 -5.15 -1.88
CA ILE A 38 -10.41 -5.81 -2.53
C ILE A 38 -9.08 -5.30 -1.97
N ILE A 39 -8.92 -3.98 -1.80
CA ILE A 39 -7.70 -3.41 -1.20
C ILE A 39 -7.49 -3.93 0.22
N TYR A 40 -8.50 -3.86 1.07
CA TYR A 40 -8.38 -4.33 2.45
C TYR A 40 -8.05 -5.82 2.52
N PHE A 41 -8.65 -6.62 1.63
CA PHE A 41 -8.35 -8.05 1.53
C PHE A 41 -6.90 -8.32 1.11
N LEU A 42 -6.39 -7.63 0.09
CA LEU A 42 -4.99 -7.74 -0.35
C LEU A 42 -4.01 -7.36 0.77
N MET A 43 -4.31 -6.29 1.50
CA MET A 43 -3.49 -5.85 2.62
C MET A 43 -3.52 -6.85 3.78
N ILE A 44 -4.67 -7.42 4.12
CA ILE A 44 -4.77 -8.49 5.13
C ILE A 44 -3.92 -9.69 4.74
N LEU A 45 -3.97 -10.13 3.48
CA LEU A 45 -3.12 -11.22 2.98
C LEU A 45 -1.63 -10.90 3.14
N LYS A 46 -1.21 -9.68 2.78
CA LYS A 46 0.15 -9.22 3.03
C LYS A 46 0.51 -9.33 4.52
N PHE A 47 -0.39 -8.95 5.42
CA PHE A 47 -0.09 -8.92 6.86
C PHE A 47 0.02 -10.32 7.43
N ILE A 48 -0.79 -11.25 6.94
CA ILE A 48 -0.64 -12.68 7.25
C ILE A 48 0.76 -13.14 6.82
N SER A 49 1.25 -12.76 5.63
CA SER A 49 2.61 -13.12 5.21
C SER A 49 3.70 -12.53 6.13
N LEU A 50 3.53 -11.28 6.59
CA LEU A 50 4.44 -10.63 7.54
C LEU A 50 4.45 -11.33 8.91
N THR A 51 3.30 -11.81 9.37
CA THR A 51 3.22 -12.61 10.61
C THR A 51 3.91 -13.96 10.45
N LEU A 52 3.72 -14.65 9.32
CA LEU A 52 4.34 -15.96 9.07
C LEU A 52 5.87 -15.86 9.03
N LEU A 53 6.42 -14.75 8.53
CA LEU A 53 7.86 -14.48 8.53
C LEU A 53 8.50 -14.41 9.94
N VAL A 54 7.69 -14.21 10.98
CA VAL A 54 8.16 -14.25 12.38
C VAL A 54 8.22 -15.67 12.93
N PHE A 55 7.26 -16.52 12.55
CA PHE A 55 7.06 -17.83 13.19
C PHE A 55 7.64 -19.01 12.42
N VAL A 56 7.92 -18.85 11.13
CA VAL A 56 8.37 -19.97 10.29
C VAL A 56 9.87 -20.18 10.41
N ASN A 57 10.27 -21.36 10.90
CA ASN A 57 11.68 -21.76 11.02
C ASN A 57 12.29 -22.27 9.71
N ASN A 58 11.47 -22.72 8.75
CA ASN A 58 11.95 -23.29 7.49
C ASN A 58 11.94 -22.26 6.35
N ILE A 59 13.14 -21.80 5.98
CA ILE A 59 13.36 -20.79 4.92
C ILE A 59 12.76 -21.23 3.57
N ARG A 60 12.73 -22.54 3.26
CA ARG A 60 12.20 -23.03 1.98
C ARG A 60 10.71 -22.73 1.81
N ASN A 61 9.94 -22.79 2.89
CA ASN A 61 8.50 -22.51 2.88
C ASN A 61 8.23 -21.01 2.68
N LEU A 62 9.15 -20.15 3.10
CA LEU A 62 9.01 -18.71 2.95
C LEU A 62 9.04 -18.27 1.47
N TYR A 63 9.73 -18.99 0.58
CA TYR A 63 9.74 -18.65 -0.85
C TYR A 63 8.35 -18.69 -1.50
N TRP A 64 7.42 -19.51 -0.98
CA TRP A 64 6.06 -19.61 -1.48
C TRP A 64 5.23 -18.35 -1.17
N LEU A 65 5.61 -17.63 -0.11
CA LEU A 65 4.95 -16.40 0.32
C LEU A 65 5.38 -15.17 -0.53
N LYS A 66 6.30 -15.31 -1.49
CA LYS A 66 6.78 -14.24 -2.39
C LYS A 66 5.65 -13.34 -2.87
N TRP A 67 4.67 -13.95 -3.52
CA TRP A 67 3.59 -13.24 -4.19
C TRP A 67 2.70 -12.50 -3.20
N ILE A 68 2.51 -13.06 -2.02
CA ILE A 68 1.65 -12.50 -0.97
C ILE A 68 2.37 -11.34 -0.25
N TYR A 69 3.67 -11.46 -0.03
CA TYR A 69 4.50 -10.45 0.65
C TYR A 69 4.51 -9.11 -0.09
N PHE A 70 4.52 -9.15 -1.43
CA PHE A 70 4.61 -7.97 -2.27
C PHE A 70 3.26 -7.47 -2.82
N LEU A 71 2.14 -7.90 -2.24
CA LEU A 71 0.80 -7.42 -2.65
C LEU A 71 0.58 -5.93 -2.38
N ASP A 72 1.38 -5.30 -1.51
CA ASP A 72 1.33 -3.86 -1.27
C ASP A 72 1.63 -3.04 -2.52
N PHE A 73 2.57 -3.48 -3.34
CA PHE A 73 2.87 -2.79 -4.59
C PHE A 73 1.67 -2.78 -5.55
N LEU A 74 0.71 -3.69 -5.36
CA LEU A 74 -0.59 -3.68 -6.03
C LEU A 74 -1.61 -2.83 -5.26
N ALA A 75 -1.76 -3.08 -3.96
CA ALA A 75 -2.81 -2.48 -3.15
C ALA A 75 -2.64 -0.95 -2.99
N ILE A 76 -1.40 -0.45 -2.82
CA ILE A 76 -1.15 0.98 -2.62
C ILE A 76 -1.56 1.79 -3.87
N PRO A 77 -1.09 1.52 -5.10
CA PRO A 77 -1.54 2.30 -6.27
C PRO A 77 -3.06 2.33 -6.46
N ILE A 78 -3.74 1.21 -6.21
CA ILE A 78 -5.20 1.13 -6.29
C ILE A 78 -5.85 2.00 -5.20
N CYS A 79 -5.29 1.97 -3.99
CA CYS A 79 -5.68 2.84 -2.90
C CYS A 79 -5.55 4.32 -3.28
N ILE A 80 -4.44 4.72 -3.89
CA ILE A 80 -4.22 6.11 -4.35
C ILE A 80 -5.31 6.51 -5.35
N LEU A 81 -5.59 5.67 -6.35
CA LEU A 81 -6.60 5.94 -7.39
C LEU A 81 -8.00 6.14 -6.80
N ILE A 82 -8.42 5.28 -5.86
CA ILE A 82 -9.73 5.42 -5.22
C ILE A 82 -9.80 6.66 -4.35
N CYS A 83 -8.79 6.93 -3.53
CA CYS A 83 -8.76 8.13 -2.70
C CYS A 83 -8.84 9.39 -3.56
N PHE A 84 -8.12 9.41 -4.69
CA PHE A 84 -8.18 10.50 -5.66
C PHE A 84 -9.57 10.66 -6.29
N TYR A 85 -10.21 9.54 -6.65
CA TYR A 85 -11.58 9.52 -7.17
C TYR A 85 -12.59 10.09 -6.17
N ILE A 86 -12.48 9.69 -4.91
CA ILE A 86 -13.32 10.18 -3.81
C ILE A 86 -13.11 11.68 -3.60
N CYS A 87 -11.87 12.16 -3.65
CA CYS A 87 -11.52 13.57 -3.47
C CYS A 87 -12.12 14.49 -4.54
N ILE A 88 -12.13 14.04 -5.80
CA ILE A 88 -12.51 14.90 -6.93
C ILE A 88 -14.02 14.99 -7.13
N LYS A 89 -14.80 14.01 -6.65
CA LYS A 89 -16.29 13.94 -6.70
C LYS A 89 -16.89 14.59 -7.95
N ASN A 90 -16.27 14.37 -9.11
CA ASN A 90 -16.68 14.97 -10.36
C ASN A 90 -17.32 13.87 -11.19
N ASN A 91 -18.61 13.99 -11.47
CA ASN A 91 -19.42 12.98 -12.17
C ASN A 91 -18.90 12.66 -13.59
N LYS A 92 -17.92 13.42 -14.11
CA LYS A 92 -17.28 13.21 -15.42
C LYS A 92 -16.22 12.09 -15.43
N PHE A 93 -15.65 11.72 -14.29
CA PHE A 93 -14.60 10.69 -14.25
C PHE A 93 -15.22 9.30 -14.08
N ASN A 94 -15.21 8.49 -15.14
CA ASN A 94 -15.77 7.15 -15.08
C ASN A 94 -14.85 6.18 -14.33
N LEU A 95 -15.42 5.43 -13.39
CA LEU A 95 -14.73 4.35 -12.66
C LEU A 95 -14.15 3.27 -13.57
N ASN A 96 -14.68 3.13 -14.80
CA ASN A 96 -14.15 2.19 -15.79
C ASN A 96 -12.69 2.51 -16.16
N TYR A 97 -12.31 3.80 -16.20
CA TYR A 97 -10.91 4.19 -16.42
C TYR A 97 -10.00 3.73 -15.27
N ILE A 98 -10.50 3.75 -14.04
CA ILE A 98 -9.76 3.25 -12.88
C ILE A 98 -9.53 1.75 -13.01
N ILE A 99 -10.52 0.98 -13.44
CA ILE A 99 -10.38 -0.47 -13.66
C ILE A 99 -9.30 -0.74 -14.73
N PHE A 100 -9.27 0.00 -15.83
CA PHE A 100 -8.24 -0.16 -16.85
C PHE A 100 -6.83 0.12 -16.30
N ILE A 101 -6.68 1.18 -15.50
CA ILE A 101 -5.41 1.50 -14.85
C ILE A 101 -5.00 0.41 -13.85
N ILE A 102 -5.96 -0.16 -13.11
CA ILE A 102 -5.70 -1.29 -12.20
C ILE A 102 -5.11 -2.47 -12.98
N VAL A 103 -5.72 -2.85 -14.10
CA VAL A 103 -5.24 -3.96 -14.95
C VAL A 103 -3.81 -3.68 -15.42
N LEU A 104 -3.50 -2.47 -15.87
CA LEU A 104 -2.14 -2.08 -16.26
C LEU A 104 -1.14 -2.19 -15.10
N ILE A 105 -1.51 -1.74 -13.90
CA ILE A 105 -0.63 -1.84 -12.72
C ILE A 105 -0.39 -3.32 -12.38
N THR A 106 -1.45 -4.15 -12.42
CA THR A 106 -1.32 -5.58 -12.13
C THR A 106 -0.40 -6.31 -13.13
N SER A 107 -0.46 -5.98 -14.42
CA SER A 107 0.40 -6.62 -15.42
C SER A 107 1.86 -6.24 -15.25
N ILE A 108 2.15 -4.95 -14.97
CA ILE A 108 3.50 -4.45 -14.70
C ILE A 108 4.09 -5.13 -13.44
N LEU A 109 3.27 -5.34 -12.42
CA LEU A 109 3.65 -6.04 -11.20
C LEU A 109 4.03 -7.50 -11.45
N ILE A 110 3.19 -8.22 -12.20
CA ILE A 110 3.45 -9.61 -12.56
C ILE A 110 4.78 -9.69 -13.31
N PHE A 111 5.01 -8.80 -14.27
CA PHE A 111 6.27 -8.72 -15.02
C PHE A 111 7.48 -8.57 -14.08
N PHE A 112 7.47 -7.61 -13.16
CA PHE A 112 8.57 -7.42 -12.21
C PHE A 112 8.75 -8.62 -11.28
N MET A 113 7.66 -9.20 -10.77
CA MET A 113 7.72 -10.36 -9.87
C MET A 113 8.27 -11.61 -10.54
N THR A 114 8.02 -11.80 -11.83
CA THR A 114 8.62 -12.91 -12.59
C THR A 114 10.10 -12.67 -12.90
N LYS A 115 10.50 -11.41 -13.10
CA LYS A 115 11.86 -11.05 -13.52
C LYS A 115 12.88 -11.15 -12.39
N TYR A 116 12.50 -10.72 -11.19
CA TYR A 116 13.44 -10.59 -10.07
C TYR A 116 13.46 -11.83 -9.18
N SER A 117 14.66 -12.31 -8.87
CA SER A 117 14.88 -13.37 -7.89
C SER A 117 14.74 -12.84 -6.46
N LEU A 118 14.48 -13.75 -5.52
CA LEU A 118 14.27 -13.45 -4.11
C LEU A 118 15.50 -13.77 -3.27
N LYS A 119 15.81 -12.89 -2.32
CA LYS A 119 16.71 -13.15 -1.22
C LYS A 119 15.93 -13.07 0.10
N ILE A 120 16.10 -14.07 0.96
CA ILE A 120 15.51 -14.08 2.29
C ILE A 120 16.63 -13.84 3.28
N ASN A 121 16.54 -12.72 4.02
CA ASN A 121 17.53 -12.31 5.00
C ASN A 121 16.91 -12.33 6.40
N MET A 122 17.74 -12.54 7.42
CA MET A 122 17.36 -12.30 8.81
C MET A 122 17.58 -10.84 9.15
N PHE A 123 16.50 -10.15 9.52
CA PHE A 123 16.58 -8.76 9.94
C PHE A 123 16.94 -8.67 11.42
N ASN A 124 18.07 -8.03 11.72
CA ASN A 124 18.61 -7.89 13.08
C ASN A 124 18.69 -9.23 13.85
N GLY A 125 18.84 -10.35 13.15
CA GLY A 125 18.88 -11.71 13.69
C GLY A 125 17.58 -12.21 14.35
N GLN A 126 16.45 -11.51 14.19
CA GLN A 126 15.22 -11.77 14.96
C GLN A 126 14.07 -12.36 14.14
N TYR A 127 13.93 -11.99 12.87
CA TYR A 127 12.86 -12.49 12.00
C TYR A 127 13.28 -12.37 10.53
N TYR A 128 12.57 -13.07 9.64
CA TYR A 128 12.90 -13.07 8.22
C TYR A 128 12.27 -11.88 7.47
N ILE A 129 13.00 -11.34 6.51
CA ILE A 129 12.52 -10.36 5.53
C ILE A 129 12.82 -10.87 4.13
N MET A 130 11.93 -10.57 3.19
CA MET A 130 12.15 -10.83 1.77
C MET A 130 12.56 -9.56 1.05
N GLU A 131 13.63 -9.68 0.28
CA GLU A 131 14.14 -8.64 -0.59
C GLU A 131 14.24 -9.19 -2.01
N LEU A 132 13.82 -8.39 -2.99
CA LEU A 132 14.08 -8.69 -4.39
C LEU A 132 15.54 -8.37 -4.70
N LEU A 133 16.20 -9.22 -5.49
CA LEU A 133 17.54 -8.96 -6.00
C LEU A 133 17.47 -8.00 -7.18
N THR A 134 18.32 -6.98 -7.19
CA THR A 134 18.40 -5.90 -8.21
C THR A 134 17.08 -5.20 -8.61
N PRO A 135 16.20 -4.80 -7.66
CA PRO A 135 14.86 -4.28 -7.93
C PRO A 135 14.82 -2.79 -8.31
N ILE A 136 15.94 -2.20 -8.72
CA ILE A 136 16.08 -0.75 -8.99
C ILE A 136 14.95 -0.25 -9.89
N ASN A 137 14.66 -0.95 -10.99
CA ASN A 137 13.65 -0.51 -11.94
C ASN A 137 12.23 -0.57 -11.34
N MET A 138 11.97 -1.55 -10.46
CA MET A 138 10.67 -1.68 -9.80
C MET A 138 10.46 -0.52 -8.81
N TYR A 139 11.44 -0.25 -7.94
CA TYR A 139 11.35 0.86 -6.99
C TYR A 139 11.27 2.21 -7.71
N ALA A 140 12.08 2.42 -8.76
CA ALA A 140 12.02 3.64 -9.57
C ALA A 140 10.64 3.84 -10.21
N PHE A 141 10.03 2.77 -10.74
CA PHE A 141 8.68 2.83 -11.28
C PHE A 141 7.65 3.24 -10.22
N PHE A 142 7.69 2.65 -9.02
CA PHE A 142 6.76 3.01 -7.95
C PHE A 142 6.97 4.44 -7.44
N ILE A 143 8.23 4.91 -7.34
CA ILE A 143 8.52 6.31 -7.01
C ILE A 143 7.91 7.23 -8.08
N PHE A 144 8.12 6.92 -9.37
CA PHE A 144 7.57 7.70 -10.47
C PHE A 144 6.04 7.79 -10.41
N VAL A 145 5.35 6.68 -10.15
CA VAL A 145 3.90 6.66 -9.96
C VAL A 145 3.47 7.55 -8.79
N ASN A 146 4.14 7.47 -7.64
CA ASN A 146 3.82 8.32 -6.49
C ASN A 146 4.08 9.82 -6.77
N LEU A 147 5.12 10.16 -7.53
CA LEU A 147 5.41 11.54 -7.94
C LEU A 147 4.31 12.11 -8.84
N ILE A 148 3.79 11.34 -9.81
CA ILE A 148 2.65 11.76 -10.63
C ILE A 148 1.46 12.12 -9.72
N PHE A 149 1.15 11.28 -8.73
CA PHE A 149 0.06 11.55 -7.80
C PHE A 149 0.30 12.75 -6.90
N LEU A 150 1.54 12.99 -6.49
CA LEU A 150 1.91 14.17 -5.71
C LEU A 150 1.66 15.45 -6.52
N ILE A 151 2.08 15.48 -7.79
CA ILE A 151 1.80 16.60 -8.71
C ILE A 151 0.28 16.79 -8.89
N LEU A 152 -0.47 15.71 -9.09
CA LEU A 152 -1.92 15.76 -9.20
C LEU A 152 -2.60 16.35 -7.96
N CYS A 153 -2.12 16.01 -6.75
CA CYS A 153 -2.62 16.60 -5.51
C CYS A 153 -2.39 18.11 -5.46
N LEU A 154 -1.22 18.59 -5.90
CA LEU A 154 -0.90 20.02 -5.96
C LEU A 154 -1.78 20.78 -6.96
N ILE A 155 -1.95 20.24 -8.18
CA ILE A 155 -2.81 20.87 -9.20
C ILE A 155 -4.25 21.02 -8.71
N LYS A 156 -4.75 19.99 -7.99
CA LYS A 156 -6.12 19.94 -7.49
C LYS A 156 -6.32 20.75 -6.20
N HIS A 157 -5.26 21.27 -5.59
CA HIS A 157 -5.33 21.99 -4.33
C HIS A 157 -6.26 23.23 -4.37
N ASN A 158 -6.25 23.96 -5.49
CA ASN A 158 -6.96 25.23 -5.63
C ASN A 158 -8.44 25.11 -6.02
N ILE A 159 -8.96 23.89 -6.20
CA ILE A 159 -10.34 23.68 -6.65
C ILE A 159 -11.31 23.76 -5.46
N LYS A 160 -12.32 24.63 -5.55
CA LYS A 160 -13.30 24.89 -4.48
C LYS A 160 -14.07 23.66 -3.99
N TYR A 161 -14.38 22.72 -4.87
CA TYR A 161 -15.24 21.56 -4.57
C TYR A 161 -14.50 20.31 -4.09
N ILE A 162 -13.19 20.41 -3.82
CA ILE A 162 -12.38 19.28 -3.38
C ILE A 162 -12.29 19.23 -1.87
N ASN A 163 -12.35 18.02 -1.32
CA ASN A 163 -12.15 17.81 0.10
C ASN A 163 -10.68 17.98 0.48
N LYS A 164 -10.32 19.19 0.95
CA LYS A 164 -8.96 19.56 1.32
C LYS A 164 -8.36 18.64 2.38
N ASN A 165 -9.13 18.18 3.36
CA ASN A 165 -8.61 17.32 4.43
C ASN A 165 -8.09 15.99 3.90
N ILE A 166 -8.84 15.34 3.00
CA ILE A 166 -8.39 14.08 2.39
C ILE A 166 -7.22 14.36 1.45
N LEU A 167 -7.25 15.47 0.70
CA LEU A 167 -6.17 15.82 -0.21
C LEU A 167 -4.84 16.08 0.52
N TYR A 168 -4.84 16.78 1.66
CA TYR A 168 -3.65 16.96 2.49
C TYR A 168 -3.14 15.63 3.06
N LEU A 169 -4.06 14.76 3.47
CA LEU A 169 -3.72 13.46 4.01
C LEU A 169 -3.14 12.53 2.92
N MET A 170 -3.65 12.61 1.70
CA MET A 170 -3.06 11.96 0.51
C MET A 170 -1.68 12.51 0.17
N PHE A 171 -1.48 13.83 0.26
CA PHE A 171 -0.19 14.46 0.03
C PHE A 171 0.85 14.02 1.07
N PHE A 172 0.45 13.92 2.34
CA PHE A 172 1.30 13.39 3.38
C PHE A 172 1.63 11.91 3.14
N SER A 173 0.64 11.09 2.75
CA SER A 173 0.85 9.67 2.51
C SER A 173 1.73 9.36 1.29
N THR A 174 1.66 10.16 0.22
CA THR A 174 2.60 10.02 -0.92
C THR A 174 4.03 10.32 -0.50
N ILE A 175 4.26 11.38 0.29
CA ILE A 175 5.59 11.74 0.78
C ILE A 175 6.16 10.61 1.65
N VAL A 176 5.38 10.12 2.62
CA VAL A 176 5.87 9.04 3.49
C VAL A 176 6.15 7.78 2.69
N ASN A 177 5.30 7.42 1.71
CA ASN A 177 5.54 6.24 0.88
C ASN A 177 6.81 6.37 0.01
N ILE A 178 7.06 7.54 -0.58
CA ILE A 178 8.30 7.80 -1.32
C ILE A 178 9.50 7.68 -0.38
N SER A 179 9.41 8.26 0.82
CA SER A 179 10.51 8.20 1.80
C SER A 179 10.78 6.77 2.27
N ASP A 180 9.75 5.96 2.48
CA ASP A 180 9.85 4.55 2.90
C ASP A 180 10.52 3.71 1.79
N ILE A 181 10.15 3.94 0.53
CA ILE A 181 10.80 3.27 -0.62
C ILE A 181 12.28 3.69 -0.73
N ILE A 182 12.61 4.97 -0.56
CA ILE A 182 14.01 5.44 -0.62
C ILE A 182 14.84 4.85 0.52
N LEU A 183 14.31 4.84 1.74
CA LEU A 183 14.98 4.24 2.90
C LEU A 183 15.21 2.75 2.69
N SER A 184 14.22 2.05 2.13
CA SER A 184 14.35 0.64 1.75
C SER A 184 15.45 0.39 0.72
N PHE A 185 15.60 1.32 -0.23
CA PHE A 185 16.64 1.23 -1.26
C PHE A 185 18.05 1.46 -0.67
N LEU A 186 18.17 2.33 0.33
CA LEU A 186 19.43 2.61 1.03
C LEU A 186 19.78 1.56 2.11
N ASN A 187 18.94 0.54 2.31
CA ASN A 187 19.04 -0.44 3.39
C ASN A 187 19.04 0.19 4.81
N ILE A 188 18.54 1.41 4.96
CA ILE A 188 18.41 2.10 6.27
C ILE A 188 17.00 1.83 6.79
N ASN A 189 16.79 0.58 7.21
CA ASN A 189 15.46 0.11 7.61
C ASN A 189 15.37 0.01 9.13
N ILE A 190 14.46 0.79 9.73
CA ILE A 190 14.05 0.64 11.14
C ILE A 190 12.93 -0.41 11.25
N LEU A 191 12.05 -0.41 10.24
CA LEU A 191 10.98 -1.38 10.02
C LEU A 191 11.23 -2.10 8.70
N PRO A 192 10.62 -3.28 8.49
CA PRO A 192 10.62 -3.92 7.18
C PRO A 192 10.08 -2.98 6.10
N PRO A 193 10.59 -3.13 4.87
CA PRO A 193 10.36 -2.17 3.81
C PRO A 193 8.87 -1.96 3.54
N ASN A 194 8.51 -0.70 3.28
CA ASN A 194 7.17 -0.22 2.91
C ASN A 194 6.09 -0.29 4.01
N ILE A 195 6.39 -0.71 5.25
CA ILE A 195 5.37 -0.86 6.28
C ILE A 195 4.74 0.47 6.69
N LEU A 196 5.55 1.52 6.87
CA LEU A 196 5.06 2.83 7.31
C LEU A 196 4.17 3.47 6.25
N GLY A 197 4.62 3.44 4.99
CA GLY A 197 3.82 3.90 3.85
C GLY A 197 2.48 3.18 3.76
N ASN A 198 2.49 1.85 3.95
CA ASN A 198 1.28 1.03 3.94
C ASN A 198 0.28 1.41 5.03
N ILE A 199 0.75 1.59 6.27
CA ILE A 199 -0.11 1.99 7.41
C ILE A 199 -0.84 3.30 7.08
N ILE A 200 -0.08 4.29 6.63
CA ILE A 200 -0.63 5.62 6.37
C ILE A 200 -1.61 5.57 5.20
N TRP A 201 -1.32 4.85 4.11
CA TRP A 201 -2.24 4.70 2.98
C TRP A 201 -3.54 4.00 3.34
N ILE A 202 -3.50 2.95 4.16
CA ILE A 202 -4.72 2.28 4.59
C ILE A 202 -5.56 3.21 5.48
N TYR A 203 -4.89 3.98 6.35
CA TYR A 203 -5.55 5.01 7.14
C TYR A 203 -6.17 6.11 6.25
N THR A 204 -5.48 6.53 5.18
CA THR A 204 -6.03 7.51 4.23
C THR A 204 -7.29 6.99 3.56
N LEU A 205 -7.29 5.73 3.12
CA LEU A 205 -8.47 5.11 2.54
C LEU A 205 -9.63 4.99 3.53
N TYR A 206 -9.34 4.62 4.78
CA TYR A 206 -10.35 4.58 5.84
C TYR A 206 -11.02 5.94 6.03
N THR A 207 -10.23 7.01 6.14
CA THR A 207 -10.78 8.37 6.30
C THR A 207 -11.54 8.84 5.07
N ALA A 208 -11.07 8.51 3.86
CA ALA A 208 -11.72 8.86 2.60
C ALA A 208 -13.08 8.18 2.45
N VAL A 209 -13.14 6.87 2.72
CA VAL A 209 -14.38 6.09 2.67
C VAL A 209 -15.37 6.56 3.73
N ASN A 210 -14.91 6.86 4.96
CA ASN A 210 -15.78 7.37 6.01
C ASN A 210 -16.47 8.70 5.65
N LYS A 211 -15.80 9.55 4.88
CA LYS A 211 -16.39 10.81 4.40
C LYS A 211 -17.51 10.61 3.37
N LEU A 212 -17.62 9.43 2.76
CA LEU A 212 -18.75 9.13 1.86
C LEU A 212 -20.02 8.73 2.62
N ILE A 213 -19.87 8.31 3.88
CA ILE A 213 -20.95 7.79 4.72
C ILE A 213 -21.60 8.92 5.54
N ARG A 214 -20.82 9.96 5.87
CA ARG A 214 -21.29 11.19 6.54
C ARG A 214 -21.66 12.25 5.52
#